data_AF-A0A3N2G047-F1
#
_entry.id   AF-A0A3N2G047-F1
#
_cell.length_a   1.000
_cell.length_b   1.000
_cell.length_c   1.000
_cell.angle_alpha   90.00
_cell.angle_beta   90.00
_cell.angle_gamma   90.00
#
_symmetry.space_group_name_H-M   'P 1'
#
loop_
_entity.id
_entity.type
_entity.pdbx_description
1 polymer ?
#
loop_
_entity_poly.entity_id
_entity_poly.type
_entity_poly.pdbx_seq_one_letter_code
_entity_poly.pdbx_strand_id
1 'polypeptide(L)'
;MAGRAAAAVGVGLAGVAAGLVARSLVKKERESDGDGAHPEGWKAVTVLGEARDFESGGYPEPLARLAESLEIRIDPAPGDKGFEVHARVREGAGVGDDPGKALREALRDAKQIFETGEVLRATPRPHGERPRTLLGGAVDKAEDEAKGEGVL
;
A
#
# COMPACT_ATOMS: atom_id res chain seq x y z
N MET A 1 60.05 7.61 -20.97
CA MET A 1 58.83 7.40 -21.77
C MET A 1 58.01 6.32 -21.08
N ALA A 2 56.81 6.69 -20.61
CA ALA A 2 55.66 5.88 -20.17
C ALA A 2 55.92 4.62 -19.28
N GLY A 3 55.35 4.47 -18.09
CA GLY A 3 54.06 4.98 -17.63
C GLY A 3 53.16 3.79 -17.27
N ARG A 4 53.13 3.49 -15.97
CA ARG A 4 52.05 2.90 -15.13
C ARG A 4 51.02 1.92 -15.74
N ALA A 5 50.88 0.83 -15.00
CA ALA A 5 49.82 -0.17 -15.07
C ALA A 5 48.40 0.41 -15.21
N ALA A 6 47.56 -0.25 -16.01
CA ALA A 6 46.12 -0.20 -15.89
C ALA A 6 45.63 -1.62 -15.61
N ALA A 7 45.40 -1.91 -14.33
CA ALA A 7 44.63 -3.06 -13.90
C ALA A 7 43.20 -2.90 -14.44
N ALA A 8 42.76 -3.89 -15.23
CA ALA A 8 41.38 -3.98 -15.67
C ALA A 8 40.50 -4.22 -14.44
N VAL A 9 39.68 -3.22 -14.10
CA VAL A 9 38.65 -3.32 -13.07
C VAL A 9 37.55 -4.23 -13.59
N GLY A 10 37.66 -5.52 -13.27
CA GLY A 10 36.54 -6.45 -13.31
C GLY A 10 35.64 -6.21 -12.11
N VAL A 11 34.56 -5.45 -12.28
CA VAL A 11 33.42 -5.41 -11.34
C VAL A 11 32.14 -5.43 -12.18
N GLY A 12 31.83 -6.60 -12.73
CA GLY A 12 30.66 -6.79 -13.60
C GLY A 12 29.52 -7.59 -12.97
N LEU A 13 29.73 -8.31 -11.86
CA LEU A 13 28.76 -9.31 -11.40
C LEU A 13 28.48 -9.33 -9.89
N ALA A 14 29.22 -8.59 -9.07
CA ALA A 14 29.05 -8.63 -7.60
C ALA A 14 27.93 -7.72 -7.06
N GLY A 15 27.41 -6.77 -7.87
CA GLY A 15 26.44 -5.78 -7.39
C GLY A 15 24.99 -6.28 -7.25
N VAL A 16 24.57 -7.26 -8.05
CA VAL A 16 23.18 -7.74 -8.07
C VAL A 16 22.86 -8.62 -6.86
N ALA A 17 23.83 -9.39 -6.38
CA ALA A 17 23.64 -10.27 -5.22
C ALA A 17 23.50 -9.49 -3.90
N ALA A 18 24.25 -8.39 -3.72
CA ALA A 18 24.19 -7.59 -2.50
C ALA A 18 22.83 -6.89 -2.30
N GLY A 19 22.20 -6.43 -3.39
CA GLY A 19 20.89 -5.75 -3.33
C GLY A 19 19.74 -6.67 -2.90
N LEU A 20 19.75 -7.94 -3.33
CA LEU A 20 18.71 -8.91 -2.95
C LEU A 20 18.80 -9.29 -1.46
N VAL A 21 20.02 -9.42 -0.92
CA VAL A 21 20.24 -9.72 0.51
C VAL A 21 19.87 -8.52 1.38
N ALA A 22 20.18 -7.30 0.96
CA ALA A 22 19.77 -6.11 1.71
C ALA A 22 18.24 -5.97 1.81
N ARG A 23 17.48 -6.30 0.75
CA ARG A 23 16.01 -6.24 0.76
C ARG A 23 15.39 -7.25 1.73
N SER A 24 15.93 -8.46 1.84
CA SER A 24 15.41 -9.48 2.75
C SER A 24 15.73 -9.17 4.22
N LEU A 25 16.90 -8.54 4.48
CA LEU A 25 17.30 -8.14 5.83
C LEU A 25 16.49 -6.96 6.35
N VAL A 26 16.19 -5.95 5.51
CA VAL A 26 15.36 -4.79 5.91
C VAL A 26 13.89 -5.16 6.08
N LYS A 27 13.37 -6.14 5.33
CA LYS A 27 11.97 -6.57 5.44
C LYS A 27 11.66 -7.29 6.76
N LYS A 28 12.69 -7.82 7.44
CA LYS A 28 12.53 -8.65 8.64
C LYS A 28 12.28 -7.86 9.93
N GLU A 29 12.51 -6.54 9.94
CA GLU A 29 12.53 -5.75 11.19
C GLU A 29 11.38 -4.73 11.34
N ARG A 30 10.33 -4.82 10.54
CA ARG A 30 9.15 -3.95 10.66
C ARG A 30 7.85 -4.74 10.66
N GLU A 31 7.75 -5.69 11.58
CA GLU A 31 6.44 -6.13 12.04
C GLU A 31 6.18 -5.37 13.34
N SER A 32 5.46 -4.25 13.26
CA SER A 32 4.77 -3.74 14.45
C SER A 32 3.73 -4.79 14.89
N ASP A 33 3.30 -4.80 16.16
CA ASP A 33 2.27 -5.74 16.65
C ASP A 33 0.95 -5.68 15.84
N GLY A 34 0.76 -4.67 14.98
CA GLY A 34 -0.36 -4.54 14.04
C GLY A 34 -0.05 -4.81 12.56
N ASP A 35 1.19 -5.07 12.17
CA ASP A 35 1.58 -5.24 10.75
C ASP A 35 1.40 -6.69 10.26
N GLY A 36 1.13 -7.62 11.18
CA GLY A 36 0.89 -9.03 10.88
C GLY A 36 -0.43 -9.26 10.14
N ALA A 37 -0.49 -10.31 9.32
CA ALA A 37 -1.75 -10.77 8.75
C ALA A 37 -2.70 -11.21 9.89
N HIS A 38 -3.85 -10.55 10.01
CA HIS A 38 -4.88 -10.97 10.96
C HIS A 38 -5.28 -12.43 10.64
N PRO A 39 -5.37 -13.33 11.63
CA PRO A 39 -5.62 -14.75 11.39
C PRO A 39 -6.93 -15.02 10.62
N GLU A 40 -7.92 -14.16 10.83
CA GLU A 40 -9.21 -14.20 10.13
C GLU A 40 -9.31 -13.29 8.88
N GLY A 41 -8.20 -12.69 8.45
CA GLY A 41 -8.15 -11.83 7.25
C GLY A 41 -8.75 -10.43 7.40
N TRP A 42 -9.09 -10.01 8.61
CA TRP A 42 -9.56 -8.65 8.89
C TRP A 42 -8.51 -7.59 8.57
N LYS A 43 -9.00 -6.45 8.06
CA LYS A 43 -8.27 -5.21 7.81
C LYS A 43 -9.09 -4.06 8.36
N ALA A 44 -8.43 -3.08 8.97
CA ALA A 44 -9.11 -1.96 9.59
C ALA A 44 -8.54 -0.61 9.12
N VAL A 45 -9.40 0.40 9.08
CA VAL A 45 -9.00 1.81 9.00
C VAL A 45 -9.79 2.63 10.01
N THR A 46 -9.12 3.49 10.74
CA THR A 46 -9.78 4.53 11.56
C THR A 46 -10.18 5.69 10.67
N VAL A 47 -11.43 6.14 10.74
CA VAL A 47 -12.04 7.19 9.93
C VAL A 47 -12.54 8.32 10.82
N LEU A 48 -12.17 9.55 10.49
CA LEU A 48 -12.60 10.79 11.12
C LEU A 48 -13.97 11.20 10.59
N GLY A 49 -14.92 11.40 11.50
CA GLY A 49 -16.29 11.82 11.19
C GLY A 49 -17.32 10.95 11.90
N GLU A 50 -18.56 11.02 11.45
CA GLU A 50 -19.66 10.26 12.04
C GLU A 50 -19.92 8.97 11.26
N ALA A 51 -19.97 7.83 11.96
CA ALA A 51 -20.20 6.51 11.35
C ALA A 51 -21.47 6.45 10.50
N ARG A 52 -22.55 7.12 10.94
CA ARG A 52 -23.83 7.15 10.20
C ARG A 52 -23.71 7.77 8.81
N ASP A 53 -22.81 8.73 8.63
CA ASP A 53 -22.62 9.41 7.36
C ASP A 53 -21.82 8.54 6.38
N PHE A 54 -20.99 7.63 6.90
CA PHE A 54 -20.20 6.70 6.09
C PHE A 54 -21.05 5.66 5.38
N GLU A 55 -22.18 5.28 5.98
CA GLU A 55 -23.13 4.33 5.40
C GLU A 55 -24.30 5.02 4.68
N SER A 56 -24.45 6.34 4.87
CA SER A 56 -25.57 7.12 4.33
C SER A 56 -25.48 7.21 2.81
N GLY A 57 -26.35 6.46 2.13
CA GLY A 57 -26.35 6.36 0.66
C GLY A 57 -25.41 5.29 0.10
N GLY A 58 -24.88 4.41 0.96
CA GLY A 58 -23.92 3.37 0.63
C GLY A 58 -22.49 3.75 1.02
N TYR A 59 -21.60 2.76 1.05
CA TYR A 59 -20.19 2.99 1.36
C TYR A 59 -19.54 3.92 0.32
N PRO A 60 -18.51 4.71 0.70
CA PRO A 60 -17.75 5.47 -0.28
C PRO A 60 -17.11 4.56 -1.33
N GLU A 61 -17.12 4.99 -2.58
CA GLU A 61 -16.29 4.38 -3.62
C GLU A 61 -14.81 4.48 -3.22
N PRO A 62 -13.96 3.49 -3.51
CA PRO A 62 -14.22 2.24 -4.23
C PRO A 62 -14.75 1.09 -3.34
N LEU A 63 -14.88 1.27 -2.03
CA LEU A 63 -15.34 0.23 -1.11
C LEU A 63 -16.75 -0.27 -1.47
N ALA A 64 -17.62 0.64 -1.93
CA ALA A 64 -18.96 0.33 -2.42
C ALA A 64 -18.99 -0.83 -3.43
N ARG A 65 -18.08 -0.83 -4.41
CA ARG A 65 -18.00 -1.87 -5.45
C ARG A 65 -17.68 -3.26 -4.91
N LEU A 66 -16.99 -3.31 -3.78
CA LEU A 66 -16.58 -4.58 -3.16
C LEU A 66 -17.56 -5.02 -2.07
N ALA A 67 -18.45 -4.15 -1.61
CA ALA A 67 -19.27 -4.35 -0.41
C ALA A 67 -19.99 -5.71 -0.35
N GLU A 68 -20.56 -6.18 -1.46
CA GLU A 68 -21.26 -7.48 -1.54
C GLU A 68 -20.33 -8.68 -1.30
N SER A 69 -19.04 -8.55 -1.64
CA SER A 69 -18.01 -9.57 -1.43
C SER A 69 -17.34 -9.48 -0.06
N LEU A 70 -17.69 -8.47 0.74
CA LEU A 70 -17.04 -8.18 2.02
C LEU A 70 -18.00 -8.42 3.20
N GLU A 71 -17.42 -8.88 4.30
CA GLU A 71 -18.00 -8.67 5.62
C GLU A 71 -17.43 -7.36 6.17
N ILE A 72 -18.29 -6.40 6.50
CA ILE A 72 -17.90 -5.06 6.98
C ILE A 72 -18.53 -4.85 8.36
N ARG A 73 -17.74 -4.29 9.29
CA ARG A 73 -18.16 -3.90 10.64
C ARG A 73 -17.69 -2.48 10.90
N ILE A 74 -18.50 -1.71 11.61
CA ILE A 74 -18.21 -0.34 12.00
C ILE A 74 -18.31 -0.23 13.51
N ASP A 75 -17.21 0.16 14.15
CA ASP A 75 -17.08 0.28 15.59
C ASP A 75 -16.57 1.67 15.98
N PRO A 76 -16.91 2.22 17.16
CA PRO A 76 -16.29 3.45 17.64
C PRO A 76 -14.76 3.30 17.75
N ALA A 77 -14.01 4.30 17.28
CA ALA A 77 -12.56 4.25 17.35
C ALA A 77 -12.06 4.55 18.78
N PRO A 78 -10.96 3.92 19.22
CA PRO A 78 -10.33 4.24 20.49
C PRO A 78 -9.96 5.72 20.61
N GLY A 79 -10.11 6.28 21.81
CA GLY A 79 -9.68 7.65 22.11
C GLY A 79 -10.51 8.75 21.43
N ASP A 80 -11.76 8.45 21.06
CA ASP A 80 -12.71 9.39 20.44
C ASP A 80 -12.15 10.01 19.15
N LYS A 81 -11.57 9.15 18.30
CA LYS A 81 -10.95 9.51 17.01
C LYS A 81 -11.83 9.16 15.81
N GLY A 82 -13.14 9.20 15.99
CA GLY A 82 -14.13 8.80 14.99
C GLY A 82 -14.52 7.34 15.13
N PHE A 83 -14.49 6.57 14.04
CA PHE A 83 -14.90 5.17 13.99
C PHE A 83 -13.89 4.31 13.23
N GLU A 84 -13.91 3.01 13.43
CA GLU A 84 -13.12 2.05 12.68
C GLU A 84 -14.00 1.30 11.71
N VAL A 85 -13.55 1.16 10.46
CA VAL A 85 -14.14 0.30 9.44
C VAL A 85 -13.30 -0.95 9.35
N HIS A 86 -13.83 -2.06 9.83
CA HIS A 86 -13.24 -3.38 9.74
C HIS A 86 -13.85 -4.11 8.56
N ALA A 87 -13.02 -4.69 7.70
CA ALA A 87 -13.50 -5.48 6.58
C ALA A 87 -12.65 -6.73 6.34
N ARG A 88 -13.31 -7.79 5.85
CA ARG A 88 -12.65 -8.98 5.30
C ARG A 88 -13.41 -9.50 4.09
N VAL A 89 -12.72 -10.22 3.22
CA VAL A 89 -13.36 -10.91 2.08
C VAL A 89 -14.15 -12.10 2.60
N ARG A 90 -15.40 -12.25 2.14
CA ARG A 90 -16.24 -13.40 2.47
C ARG A 90 -15.63 -14.68 1.89
N GLU A 91 -15.84 -15.79 2.59
CA GLU A 91 -15.41 -17.10 2.08
C GLU A 91 -16.05 -17.40 0.71
N GLY A 92 -15.22 -17.81 -0.26
CA GLY A 92 -15.68 -18.11 -1.62
C GLY A 92 -15.94 -16.89 -2.51
N ALA A 93 -15.83 -15.66 -2.00
CA ALA A 93 -15.96 -14.46 -2.83
C ALA A 93 -14.66 -14.17 -3.61
N GLY A 94 -14.80 -13.83 -4.90
CA GLY A 94 -13.68 -13.46 -5.76
C GLY A 94 -13.49 -11.94 -5.78
N VAL A 95 -12.31 -11.46 -5.36
CA VAL A 95 -11.95 -10.04 -5.37
C VAL A 95 -10.60 -9.85 -6.07
N GLY A 96 -10.64 -9.64 -7.38
CA GLY A 96 -9.44 -9.45 -8.20
C GLY A 96 -8.40 -10.59 -8.09
N ASP A 97 -7.17 -10.32 -8.54
CA ASP A 97 -6.07 -11.29 -8.49
C ASP A 97 -5.40 -11.34 -7.11
N ASP A 98 -5.40 -10.23 -6.38
CA ASP A 98 -4.92 -10.11 -5.00
C ASP A 98 -6.01 -9.46 -4.12
N PRO A 99 -6.86 -10.29 -3.48
CA PRO A 99 -7.95 -9.81 -2.64
C PRO A 99 -7.48 -8.94 -1.47
N GLY A 100 -6.30 -9.25 -0.90
CA GLY A 100 -5.75 -8.50 0.22
C GLY A 100 -5.29 -7.11 -0.19
N LYS A 101 -4.66 -6.98 -1.36
CA LYS A 101 -4.30 -5.69 -1.95
C LYS A 101 -5.53 -4.87 -2.32
N ALA A 102 -6.49 -5.48 -3.00
CA ALA A 102 -7.72 -4.81 -3.41
C ALA A 102 -8.50 -4.27 -2.19
N LEU A 103 -8.60 -5.06 -1.12
CA LEU A 103 -9.24 -4.63 0.13
C LEU A 103 -8.50 -3.46 0.79
N ARG A 104 -7.17 -3.52 0.88
CA ARG A 104 -6.36 -2.45 1.48
C ARG A 104 -6.46 -1.14 0.70
N GLU A 105 -6.39 -1.20 -0.62
CA GLU A 105 -6.59 -0.03 -1.48
C GLU A 105 -8.00 0.53 -1.32
N ALA A 106 -9.02 -0.33 -1.27
CA ALA A 106 -10.39 0.12 -1.19
C ALA A 106 -10.73 0.81 0.14
N LEU A 107 -10.25 0.27 1.27
CA LEU A 107 -10.42 0.89 2.58
C LEU A 107 -9.70 2.24 2.68
N ARG A 108 -8.46 2.35 2.18
CA ARG A 108 -7.70 3.61 2.20
C ARG A 108 -8.35 4.68 1.34
N ASP A 109 -8.77 4.33 0.12
CA ASP A 109 -9.39 5.28 -0.79
C ASP A 109 -10.77 5.74 -0.28
N ALA A 110 -11.57 4.82 0.27
CA ALA A 110 -12.87 5.17 0.87
C ALA A 110 -12.71 6.10 2.08
N LYS A 111 -11.72 5.84 2.96
CA LYS A 111 -11.36 6.75 4.05
C LYS A 111 -11.00 8.13 3.53
N GLN A 112 -10.12 8.22 2.53
CA GLN A 112 -9.69 9.53 2.00
C GLN A 112 -10.85 10.30 1.35
N ILE A 113 -11.69 9.62 0.57
CA ILE A 113 -12.87 10.24 -0.05
C ILE A 113 -13.83 10.74 1.03
N PHE A 114 -14.09 9.94 2.07
CA PHE A 114 -14.97 10.36 3.16
C PHE A 114 -14.42 11.57 3.93
N GLU A 115 -13.12 11.55 4.27
CA GLU A 115 -12.50 12.57 5.12
C GLU A 115 -12.14 13.86 4.38
N THR A 116 -11.77 13.74 3.10
CA THR A 116 -11.19 14.86 2.33
C THR A 116 -11.92 15.16 1.04
N GLY A 117 -12.84 14.28 0.61
CA GLY A 117 -13.54 14.39 -0.67
C GLY A 117 -12.73 13.89 -1.88
N GLU A 118 -11.46 13.51 -1.69
CA GLU A 118 -10.57 13.08 -2.78
C GLU A 118 -9.65 11.93 -2.38
N VAL A 119 -9.07 11.26 -3.37
CA VAL A 119 -7.99 10.27 -3.16
C VAL A 119 -6.66 10.97 -3.40
N LEU A 120 -5.81 11.01 -2.38
CA LEU A 120 -4.47 11.58 -2.47
C LEU A 120 -3.58 10.69 -3.35
N ARG A 121 -3.01 11.28 -4.40
CA ARG A 121 -2.12 10.60 -5.34
C ARG A 121 -0.75 11.25 -5.33
N ALA A 122 0.29 10.42 -5.32
CA ALA A 122 1.66 10.89 -5.50
C ALA A 122 1.95 11.30 -6.96
N THR A 123 1.20 10.73 -7.91
CA THR A 123 1.37 10.96 -9.35
C THR A 123 0.06 11.40 -10.01
N PRO A 124 0.12 12.28 -11.04
CA PRO A 124 1.33 12.92 -11.58
C PRO A 124 1.95 13.95 -10.63
N ARG A 125 3.26 14.18 -10.73
CA ARG A 125 3.97 15.16 -9.90
C ARG A 125 3.86 16.56 -10.53
N PRO A 126 3.66 17.63 -9.73
CA PRO A 126 3.60 19.00 -10.26
C PRO A 126 4.93 19.46 -10.88
N HIS A 127 6.05 18.91 -10.43
CA HIS A 127 7.39 19.22 -10.95
C HIS A 127 7.77 18.42 -12.22
N GLY A 128 6.83 17.68 -12.81
CA GLY A 128 7.03 16.90 -14.03
C GLY A 128 7.53 15.47 -13.81
N GLU A 129 8.03 14.86 -14.89
CA GLU A 129 8.53 13.48 -14.91
C GLU A 129 10.02 13.40 -14.57
N ARG A 130 10.42 12.30 -13.93
CA ARG A 130 11.84 11.99 -13.71
C ARG A 130 12.49 11.60 -15.05
N PRO A 131 13.76 11.96 -15.30
CA PRO A 131 14.48 11.47 -16.47
C PRO A 131 14.49 9.92 -16.53
N ARG A 132 14.17 9.37 -17.71
CA ARG A 132 14.14 7.92 -17.97
C ARG A 132 15.56 7.34 -17.95
N THR A 133 16.02 7.01 -16.76
CA THR A 133 17.30 6.32 -16.49
C THR A 133 17.02 4.93 -15.93
N LEU A 134 18.00 4.02 -15.94
CA LEU A 134 17.83 2.66 -15.40
C LEU A 134 17.38 2.69 -13.93
N LEU A 135 18.00 3.54 -13.11
CA LEU A 135 17.62 3.70 -11.70
C LEU A 135 16.31 4.48 -11.54
N GLY A 136 16.07 5.50 -12.39
CA GLY A 136 14.83 6.27 -12.40
C GLY A 136 13.61 5.38 -12.65
N GLY A 137 13.69 4.50 -13.64
CA GLY A 137 12.62 3.55 -13.94
C GLY A 137 12.38 2.51 -12.84
N ALA A 138 13.43 2.11 -12.10
CA ALA A 138 13.26 1.24 -10.95
C ALA A 138 12.50 1.94 -9.81
N VAL A 139 12.77 3.23 -9.57
CA VAL A 139 12.04 4.02 -8.57
C VAL A 139 10.62 4.33 -9.04
N ASP A 140 10.41 4.67 -10.31
CA ASP A 140 9.06 4.89 -10.85
C ASP A 140 8.19 3.62 -10.69
N LYS A 141 8.74 2.43 -10.99
CA LYS A 141 8.05 1.16 -10.75
C LYS A 141 7.73 0.91 -9.27
N ALA A 142 8.66 1.23 -8.37
CA ALA A 142 8.42 1.10 -6.94
C ALA A 142 7.32 2.06 -6.44
N GLU A 143 7.27 3.29 -6.99
CA GLU A 143 6.20 4.25 -6.72
C GLU A 143 4.83 3.72 -7.21
N ASP A 144 4.78 3.12 -8.40
CA ASP A 144 3.55 2.54 -8.97
C ASP A 144 3.01 1.36 -8.15
N GLU A 145 3.89 0.53 -7.58
CA GLU A 145 3.51 -0.62 -6.75
C GLU A 145 3.16 -0.21 -5.30
N ALA A 146 3.74 0.88 -4.78
CA ALA A 146 3.71 1.23 -3.36
C ALA A 146 2.31 1.35 -2.74
N LYS A 147 1.32 1.86 -3.50
CA LYS A 147 -0.04 2.10 -2.98
C LYS A 147 -0.67 0.84 -2.37
N GLY A 148 -0.42 -0.31 -3.00
CA GLY A 148 -1.00 -1.58 -2.61
C GLY A 148 -0.08 -2.51 -1.83
N GLU A 149 1.12 -2.08 -1.44
CA GLU A 149 2.09 -2.93 -0.72
C GLU A 149 2.11 -2.70 0.81
N GLY A 150 1.57 -1.57 1.29
CA GLY A 150 1.55 -1.26 2.73
C GLY A 150 0.53 -2.08 3.54
N VAL A 151 0.76 -2.24 4.84
CA VAL A 151 -0.12 -3.00 5.76
C VAL A 151 -1.30 -2.19 6.30
N LEU A 152 -2.35 -2.90 6.70
CA LEU A 152 -3.52 -2.44 7.47
C LEU A 152 -3.86 -3.51 8.51
#